data_AF-C0FYK8-F1
#
_entry.id   AF-C0FYK8-F1
#
_cell.length_a   1.000
_cell.length_b   1.000
_cell.length_c   1.000
_cell.angle_alpha   90.00
_cell.angle_beta   90.00
_cell.angle_gamma   90.00
#
_symmetry.space_group_name_H-M   'P 1'
#
loop_
_entity.id
_entity.type
_entity.pdbx_description
1 polymer ?
#
loop_
_entity_poly.entity_id
_entity_poly.type
_entity_poly.pdbx_seq_one_letter_code
_entity_poly.pdbx_strand_id
1 'polypeptide(L)'
;MESGRDGKLWVPEKVCLNTPETDIDLSDEKTFLDYIRKPQTGFDSEIKYYRWSAQADFNGKEAGIRQILENRHSISPRNVIYYESNGKNETDSMADFGKLKGIEVEKRSASGSILTLRLSYEHGMVKVFSEYNIRKVLGLGAANIAYQDGSESAEVTILPSAFASLVNEADETYTLYGGGYGHGLGMSQNGANGLAKTGMNYQDILHFFYKDVSITSLTEKSEFANQDDE
;
A
#
# COMPACT_ATOMS: atom_id res chain seq x y z
N MET A 1 -13.75 12.09 37.37
CA MET A 1 -14.67 11.05 36.85
C MET A 1 -14.33 10.88 35.39
N GLU A 2 -13.66 9.77 35.07
CA GLU A 2 -13.46 9.30 33.70
C GLU A 2 -14.79 8.74 33.19
N SER A 3 -15.29 9.22 32.05
CA SER A 3 -16.33 8.56 31.30
C SER A 3 -16.22 8.89 29.81
N GLY A 4 -16.05 7.86 28.99
CA GLY A 4 -16.53 7.88 27.61
C GLY A 4 -15.55 8.29 26.51
N ARG A 5 -14.32 7.78 26.51
CA ARG A 5 -13.60 7.55 25.25
C ARG A 5 -13.18 6.10 25.21
N ASP A 6 -14.08 5.25 24.76
CA ASP A 6 -13.67 3.96 24.21
C ASP A 6 -12.74 4.28 23.03
N GLY A 7 -11.45 4.24 23.31
CA GLY A 7 -10.35 4.55 22.40
C GLY A 7 -10.19 3.51 21.29
N LYS A 8 -11.29 3.02 20.72
CA LYS A 8 -11.29 2.27 19.47
C LYS A 8 -10.93 3.27 18.38
N LEU A 9 -9.65 3.30 18.02
CA LEU A 9 -9.18 3.93 16.80
C LEU A 9 -10.05 3.39 15.66
N TRP A 10 -10.82 4.25 14.97
CA TRP A 10 -11.59 3.85 13.81
C TRP A 10 -10.61 3.30 12.77
N VAL A 11 -10.74 2.02 12.43
CA VAL A 11 -9.95 1.37 11.39
C VAL A 11 -10.83 1.33 10.15
N PRO A 12 -10.41 1.91 9.02
CA PRO A 12 -11.15 1.78 7.77
C PRO A 12 -11.34 0.29 7.45
N GLU A 13 -12.59 -0.13 7.30
CA GLU A 13 -12.89 -1.48 6.83
C GLU A 13 -12.49 -1.65 5.36
N LYS A 14 -12.28 -2.90 4.96
CA LYS A 14 -12.02 -3.25 3.56
C LYS A 14 -13.24 -2.88 2.73
N VAL A 15 -13.04 -2.09 1.68
CA VAL A 15 -14.06 -1.76 0.69
C VAL A 15 -13.73 -2.44 -0.63
N CYS A 16 -14.65 -3.23 -1.17
CA CYS A 16 -14.51 -3.85 -2.47
C CYS A 16 -15.04 -2.90 -3.56
N LEU A 17 -14.21 -2.59 -4.56
CA LEU A 17 -14.64 -1.78 -5.72
C LEU A 17 -14.97 -2.62 -6.95
N ASN A 18 -14.81 -3.94 -6.87
CA ASN A 18 -15.12 -4.84 -7.99
C ASN A 18 -16.63 -4.94 -8.20
N THR A 19 -17.02 -5.16 -9.45
CA THR A 19 -18.39 -5.43 -9.86
C THR A 19 -18.41 -6.69 -10.73
N PRO A 20 -19.01 -7.81 -10.29
CA PRO A 20 -19.72 -7.99 -9.02
C PRO A 20 -18.78 -7.90 -7.79
N GLU A 21 -19.36 -7.58 -6.64
CA GLU A 21 -18.62 -7.54 -5.37
C GLU A 21 -17.99 -8.92 -5.07
N THR A 22 -16.76 -8.90 -4.56
CA THR A 22 -16.02 -10.12 -4.22
C THR A 22 -15.43 -10.03 -2.82
N ASP A 23 -15.66 -11.05 -2.00
CA ASP A 23 -15.06 -11.17 -0.66
C ASP A 23 -13.78 -12.03 -0.66
N ILE A 24 -12.92 -11.85 -1.66
CA ILE A 24 -11.67 -12.61 -1.77
C ILE A 24 -10.69 -12.08 -0.73
N ASP A 25 -10.12 -12.95 0.10
CA ASP A 25 -8.97 -12.63 0.93
C ASP A 25 -7.70 -12.59 0.07
N LEU A 26 -7.12 -11.40 -0.04
CA LEU A 26 -5.94 -11.14 -0.85
C LEU A 26 -4.64 -11.12 -0.02
N SER A 27 -4.63 -11.67 1.20
CA SER A 27 -3.44 -11.69 2.07
C SER A 27 -2.36 -12.69 1.64
N ASP A 28 -2.71 -13.69 0.83
CA ASP A 28 -1.75 -14.64 0.25
C ASP A 28 -1.14 -14.10 -1.06
N GLU A 29 0.18 -14.27 -1.22
CA GLU A 29 0.92 -13.71 -2.36
C GLU A 29 0.48 -14.30 -3.70
N LYS A 30 0.28 -15.61 -3.75
CA LYS A 30 -0.15 -16.29 -4.98
C LYS A 30 -1.57 -15.89 -5.35
N THR A 31 -2.47 -15.82 -4.37
CA THR A 31 -3.85 -15.39 -4.54
C THR A 31 -3.91 -13.95 -5.05
N PHE A 32 -3.10 -13.05 -4.49
CA PHE A 32 -3.00 -11.67 -4.98
C PHE A 32 -2.42 -11.60 -6.39
N LEU A 33 -1.37 -12.35 -6.71
CA LEU A 33 -0.78 -12.40 -8.06
C LEU A 33 -1.79 -12.86 -9.12
N ASP A 34 -2.55 -13.92 -8.81
CA ASP A 34 -3.60 -14.43 -9.68
C ASP A 34 -4.73 -13.41 -9.86
N TYR A 35 -5.09 -12.68 -8.80
CA TYR A 35 -6.09 -11.62 -8.84
C TYR A 35 -5.62 -10.43 -9.70
N ILE A 36 -4.43 -9.90 -9.44
CA ILE A 36 -3.97 -8.65 -10.03
C ILE A 36 -3.68 -8.79 -11.53
N ARG A 37 -3.35 -10.01 -12.00
CA ARG A 37 -3.12 -10.30 -13.42
C ARG A 37 -4.39 -10.56 -14.23
N LYS A 38 -5.53 -10.77 -13.57
CA LYS A 38 -6.81 -11.01 -14.25
C LYS A 38 -7.55 -9.70 -14.48
N PRO A 39 -8.13 -9.49 -15.68
CA PRO A 39 -9.08 -8.41 -15.90
C PRO A 39 -10.23 -8.51 -14.89
N GLN A 40 -10.58 -7.38 -14.30
CA GLN A 40 -11.71 -7.25 -13.37
C GLN A 40 -12.46 -5.98 -13.71
N THR A 41 -13.77 -6.00 -13.63
CA THR A 41 -14.61 -4.80 -13.71
C THR A 41 -14.84 -4.23 -12.33
N GLY A 42 -14.93 -2.91 -12.22
CA GLY A 42 -15.15 -2.23 -10.94
C GLY A 42 -15.43 -0.75 -11.12
N PHE A 43 -15.77 -0.07 -10.04
CA PHE A 43 -16.11 1.36 -10.09
C PHE A 43 -14.92 2.25 -10.49
N ASP A 44 -13.69 1.76 -10.34
CA ASP A 44 -12.46 2.44 -10.75
C ASP A 44 -11.75 1.76 -11.93
N SER A 45 -12.36 0.75 -12.57
CA SER A 45 -11.69 -0.07 -13.58
C SER A 45 -11.37 0.65 -14.90
N GLU A 46 -11.97 1.81 -15.16
CA GLU A 46 -11.72 2.61 -16.36
C GLU A 46 -10.47 3.49 -16.26
N ILE A 47 -9.86 3.60 -15.07
CA ILE A 47 -8.73 4.49 -14.84
C ILE A 47 -7.43 3.78 -15.16
N LYS A 48 -6.49 4.46 -15.85
CA LYS A 48 -5.20 3.89 -16.26
C LYS A 48 -4.40 3.21 -15.14
N TYR A 49 -4.54 3.70 -13.90
CA TYR A 49 -3.84 3.14 -12.75
C TYR A 49 -4.46 1.84 -12.22
N TYR A 50 -5.64 1.44 -12.70
CA TYR A 50 -6.35 0.28 -12.17
C TYR A 50 -5.53 -1.01 -12.26
N ARG A 51 -4.79 -1.20 -13.36
CA ARG A 51 -3.74 -2.20 -13.50
C ARG A 51 -2.49 -1.58 -14.11
N TRP A 52 -1.35 -2.01 -13.61
CA TRP A 52 -0.05 -1.62 -14.13
C TRP A 52 0.98 -2.72 -13.91
N SER A 53 2.03 -2.72 -14.73
CA SER A 53 3.20 -3.56 -14.55
C SER A 53 4.49 -2.76 -14.71
N ALA A 54 5.57 -3.25 -14.14
CA ALA A 54 6.89 -2.67 -14.27
C ALA A 54 7.95 -3.77 -14.26
N GLN A 55 9.00 -3.59 -15.06
CA GLN A 55 10.24 -4.34 -14.87
C GLN A 55 11.08 -3.61 -13.85
N ALA A 56 11.51 -4.33 -12.80
CA ALA A 56 12.30 -3.79 -11.72
C ALA A 56 13.62 -4.56 -11.58
N ASP A 57 14.72 -3.85 -11.73
CA ASP A 57 16.08 -4.40 -11.57
C ASP A 57 16.71 -3.76 -10.33
N PHE A 58 17.25 -4.55 -9.41
CA PHE A 58 17.92 -4.05 -8.21
C PHE A 58 19.43 -4.26 -8.21
N ASN A 59 20.01 -4.82 -9.27
CA ASN A 59 21.44 -5.03 -9.39
C ASN A 59 22.22 -3.72 -9.30
N GLY A 60 23.22 -3.68 -8.42
CA GLY A 60 24.08 -2.51 -8.23
C GLY A 60 23.37 -1.29 -7.62
N LYS A 61 22.12 -1.43 -7.16
CA LYS A 61 21.33 -0.34 -6.57
C LYS A 61 21.45 -0.26 -5.04
N GLU A 62 22.34 -1.02 -4.41
CA GLU A 62 22.48 -1.12 -2.96
C GLU A 62 22.70 0.23 -2.28
N ALA A 63 23.48 1.13 -2.89
CA ALA A 63 23.71 2.47 -2.34
C ALA A 63 22.41 3.29 -2.31
N GLY A 64 21.60 3.24 -3.38
CA GLY A 64 20.31 3.92 -3.44
C GLY A 64 19.29 3.30 -2.47
N ILE A 65 19.25 1.97 -2.38
CA ILE A 65 18.38 1.27 -1.42
C ILE A 65 18.76 1.68 0.01
N ARG A 66 20.05 1.62 0.36
CA ARG A 66 20.57 2.03 1.67
C ARG A 66 20.17 3.46 2.02
N GLN A 67 20.34 4.41 1.10
CA GLN A 67 19.96 5.80 1.31
C GLN A 67 18.47 5.95 1.62
N ILE A 68 17.60 5.23 0.89
CA ILE A 68 16.16 5.22 1.17
C ILE A 68 15.90 4.64 2.57
N LEU A 69 16.47 3.48 2.88
CA LEU A 69 16.24 2.78 4.15
C LEU A 69 16.69 3.60 5.36
N GLU A 70 17.90 4.17 5.32
CA GLU A 70 18.45 5.03 6.39
C GLU A 70 17.62 6.31 6.57
N ASN A 71 17.20 6.95 5.48
CA ASN A 71 16.31 8.11 5.54
C ASN A 71 14.95 7.76 6.18
N ARG A 72 14.36 6.62 5.80
CA ARG A 72 13.06 6.22 6.35
C ARG A 72 13.16 5.79 7.81
N HIS A 73 14.26 5.13 8.19
CA HIS A 73 14.57 4.78 9.58
C HIS A 73 14.76 6.03 10.45
N SER A 74 15.47 7.06 9.97
CA SER A 74 15.70 8.28 10.75
C SER A 74 14.42 9.09 11.01
N ILE A 75 13.44 9.01 10.11
CA ILE A 75 12.11 9.62 10.33
C ILE A 75 11.33 8.87 11.41
N SER A 76 11.43 7.53 11.42
CA SER A 76 10.89 6.69 12.49
C SER A 76 11.51 5.30 12.39
N PRO A 77 12.17 4.78 13.44
CA PRO A 77 12.74 3.43 13.43
C PRO A 77 11.73 2.32 13.12
N ARG A 78 10.43 2.56 13.36
CA ARG A 78 9.36 1.61 13.02
C ARG A 78 9.11 1.46 11.52
N ASN A 79 9.60 2.38 10.69
CA ASN A 79 9.45 2.32 9.24
C ASN A 79 10.34 1.23 8.61
N VAL A 80 11.51 1.01 9.20
CA VAL A 80 12.56 0.14 8.69
C VAL A 80 13.29 -0.47 9.87
N ILE A 81 13.29 -1.79 9.99
CA ILE A 81 14.01 -2.49 11.06
C ILE A 81 15.10 -3.35 10.42
N TYR A 82 16.32 -3.26 10.95
CA TYR A 82 17.47 -4.05 10.51
C TYR A 82 17.66 -5.27 11.42
N TYR A 83 18.03 -6.40 10.84
CA TYR A 83 18.30 -7.64 11.55
C TYR A 83 19.63 -8.24 11.10
N GLU A 84 20.32 -8.90 12.04
CA GLU A 84 21.44 -9.77 11.73
C GLU A 84 21.04 -10.90 10.76
N SER A 85 22.02 -11.60 10.18
CA SER A 85 21.79 -12.71 9.24
C SER A 85 20.89 -13.83 9.76
N ASN A 86 20.78 -13.99 11.08
CA ASN A 86 19.88 -14.97 11.72
C ASN A 86 18.38 -14.57 11.67
N GLY A 87 18.07 -13.31 11.33
CA GLY A 87 16.71 -12.77 11.26
C GLY A 87 15.98 -12.67 12.61
N LYS A 88 16.68 -12.88 13.73
CA LYS A 88 16.11 -12.90 15.09
C LYS A 88 16.53 -11.69 15.92
N ASN A 89 17.77 -11.25 15.75
CA ASN A 89 18.32 -10.14 16.51
C ASN A 89 18.26 -8.86 15.66
N GLU A 90 17.66 -7.82 16.22
CA GLU A 90 17.71 -6.48 15.63
C GLU A 90 19.12 -5.88 15.76
N THR A 91 19.48 -5.03 14.82
CA THR A 91 20.73 -4.25 14.84
C THR A 91 20.44 -2.80 14.48
N ASP A 92 21.30 -1.88 14.91
CA ASP A 92 21.12 -0.45 14.69
C ASP A 92 21.61 0.00 13.30
N SER A 93 22.31 -0.86 12.56
CA SER A 93 22.92 -0.49 11.28
C SER A 93 22.98 -1.63 10.28
N MET A 94 22.86 -1.27 9.00
CA MET A 94 23.04 -2.15 7.86
C MET A 94 24.41 -1.96 7.16
N ALA A 95 25.39 -1.31 7.80
CA ALA A 95 26.72 -1.03 7.23
C ALA A 95 27.35 -2.26 6.55
N ASP A 96 27.37 -3.38 7.27
CA ASP A 96 28.11 -4.59 6.87
C ASP A 96 27.24 -5.68 6.21
N PHE A 97 26.03 -5.34 5.76
CA PHE A 97 25.09 -6.34 5.23
C PHE A 97 25.54 -6.99 3.92
N GLY A 98 26.47 -6.37 3.18
CA GLY A 98 26.98 -6.89 1.92
C GLY A 98 25.98 -6.71 0.77
N LYS A 99 26.03 -7.62 -0.21
CA LYS A 99 25.16 -7.55 -1.40
C LYS A 99 23.72 -7.92 -1.09
N LEU A 100 22.79 -7.30 -1.83
CA LEU A 100 21.40 -7.74 -1.87
C LEU A 100 21.34 -9.16 -2.47
N LYS A 101 20.49 -10.01 -1.90
CA LYS A 101 20.23 -11.39 -2.35
C LYS A 101 18.79 -11.63 -2.76
N GLY A 102 17.90 -10.69 -2.44
CA GLY A 102 16.50 -10.81 -2.81
C GLY A 102 15.58 -9.89 -2.03
N ILE A 103 14.42 -9.68 -2.63
CA ILE A 103 13.30 -8.90 -2.10
C ILE A 103 12.05 -9.77 -2.19
N GLU A 104 11.29 -9.83 -1.09
CA GLU A 104 10.04 -10.58 -1.05
C GLU A 104 8.97 -9.88 -0.20
N VAL A 105 7.71 -10.19 -0.49
CA VAL A 105 6.57 -9.78 0.33
C VAL A 105 6.49 -10.72 1.54
N GLU A 106 6.73 -10.19 2.73
CA GLU A 106 6.63 -10.97 3.97
C GLU A 106 5.20 -10.98 4.51
N LYS A 107 4.49 -9.84 4.41
CA LYS A 107 3.11 -9.71 4.90
C LYS A 107 2.28 -8.80 4.00
N ARG A 108 1.02 -9.21 3.78
CA ARG A 108 0.02 -8.49 3.00
C ARG A 108 -1.31 -8.39 3.78
N SER A 109 -2.09 -7.35 3.53
CA SER A 109 -3.44 -7.20 4.09
C SER A 109 -4.46 -8.06 3.34
N ALA A 110 -5.61 -8.35 3.94
CA ALA A 110 -6.71 -9.03 3.25
C ALA A 110 -7.31 -8.24 2.06
N SER A 111 -6.99 -6.93 1.97
CA SER A 111 -7.31 -6.07 0.81
C SER A 111 -6.22 -6.07 -0.27
N GLY A 112 -5.08 -6.73 -0.03
CA GLY A 112 -4.02 -6.90 -1.02
C GLY A 112 -2.88 -5.87 -0.96
N SER A 113 -2.81 -5.00 0.05
CA SER A 113 -1.67 -4.07 0.20
C SER A 113 -0.50 -4.76 0.91
N ILE A 114 0.72 -4.57 0.42
CA ILE A 114 1.93 -5.04 1.11
C ILE A 114 2.08 -4.27 2.43
N LEU A 115 2.12 -5.00 3.54
CA LEU A 115 2.31 -4.46 4.89
C LEU A 115 3.78 -4.53 5.33
N THR A 116 4.49 -5.56 4.88
CA THR A 116 5.91 -5.77 5.20
C THR A 116 6.64 -6.31 3.98
N LEU A 117 7.66 -5.59 3.55
CA LEU A 117 8.62 -6.02 2.53
C LEU A 117 9.90 -6.46 3.22
N ARG A 118 10.44 -7.61 2.85
CA ARG A 118 11.71 -8.13 3.34
C ARG A 118 12.77 -8.01 2.25
N LEU A 119 13.90 -7.41 2.60
CA LEU A 119 15.12 -7.42 1.79
C LEU A 119 16.15 -8.31 2.48
N SER A 120 16.67 -9.30 1.78
CA SER A 120 17.70 -10.21 2.28
C SER A 120 19.06 -9.82 1.69
N TYR A 121 20.09 -9.80 2.54
CA TYR A 121 21.47 -9.50 2.17
C TYR A 121 22.39 -10.65 2.60
N GLU A 122 23.66 -10.60 2.20
CA GLU A 122 24.68 -11.60 2.55
C GLU A 122 24.86 -11.79 4.07
N HIS A 123 24.76 -10.71 4.84
CA HIS A 123 25.06 -10.71 6.28
C HIS A 123 23.96 -10.11 7.14
N GLY A 124 22.77 -9.90 6.58
CA GLY A 124 21.64 -9.32 7.31
C GLY A 124 20.35 -9.32 6.51
N MET A 125 19.29 -8.79 7.12
CA MET A 125 18.03 -8.55 6.42
C MET A 125 17.36 -7.29 6.95
N VAL A 126 16.49 -6.70 6.13
CA VAL A 126 15.75 -5.48 6.45
C VAL A 126 14.26 -5.75 6.28
N LYS A 127 13.45 -5.32 7.26
CA LYS A 127 11.99 -5.25 7.12
C LYS A 127 11.55 -3.81 6.93
N VAL A 128 10.79 -3.56 5.87
CA VAL A 128 10.24 -2.24 5.52
C VAL A 128 8.74 -2.27 5.72
N PHE A 129 8.22 -1.30 6.46
CA PHE A 129 6.81 -1.21 6.85
C PHE A 129 6.13 -0.01 6.20
N SER A 130 4.81 -0.07 6.09
CA SER A 130 3.92 0.93 5.46
C SER A 130 4.08 1.06 3.95
N GLU A 131 2.96 1.35 3.29
CA GLU A 131 2.87 1.45 1.83
C GLU A 131 3.86 2.47 1.24
N TYR A 132 4.04 3.63 1.89
CA TYR A 132 4.89 4.69 1.36
C TYR A 132 6.36 4.26 1.27
N ASN A 133 6.90 3.65 2.35
CA ASN A 133 8.30 3.23 2.38
C ASN A 133 8.55 2.08 1.41
N ILE A 134 7.60 1.15 1.31
CA ILE A 134 7.65 0.02 0.38
C ILE A 134 7.66 0.52 -1.07
N ARG A 135 6.76 1.46 -1.40
CA ARG A 135 6.69 2.06 -2.75
C ARG A 135 7.96 2.81 -3.13
N LYS A 136 8.63 3.45 -2.16
CA LYS A 136 9.92 4.12 -2.38
C LYS A 136 11.02 3.11 -2.72
N VAL A 137 11.14 2.03 -1.94
CA VAL A 137 12.15 0.99 -2.17
C VAL A 137 11.92 0.31 -3.52
N LEU A 138 10.71 -0.16 -3.79
CA LEU A 138 10.42 -0.85 -5.04
C LEU A 138 10.46 0.07 -6.26
N GLY A 139 10.06 1.34 -6.08
CA GLY A 139 10.11 2.36 -7.13
C GLY A 139 11.53 2.61 -7.64
N LEU A 140 12.56 2.50 -6.79
CA LEU A 140 13.96 2.65 -7.18
C LEU A 140 14.40 1.62 -8.23
N GLY A 141 13.85 0.41 -8.19
CA GLY A 141 14.18 -0.65 -9.14
C GLY A 141 13.46 -0.51 -10.48
N ALA A 142 12.30 0.14 -10.50
CA ALA A 142 11.44 0.25 -11.68
C ALA A 142 11.92 1.37 -12.61
N ALA A 143 12.24 1.05 -13.87
CA ALA A 143 12.63 2.07 -14.86
C ALA A 143 11.41 2.78 -15.46
N ASN A 144 10.40 2.00 -15.83
CA ASN A 144 9.13 2.46 -16.37
C ASN A 144 7.96 1.66 -15.78
N ILE A 145 6.77 2.23 -15.88
CA ILE A 145 5.50 1.56 -15.57
C ILE A 145 4.63 1.59 -16.82
N ALA A 146 4.15 0.42 -17.22
CA ALA A 146 3.13 0.27 -18.24
C ALA A 146 1.75 0.21 -17.56
N TYR A 147 0.81 1.03 -18.02
CA TYR A 147 -0.55 1.11 -17.52
C TYR A 147 -1.50 0.32 -18.42
N GLN A 148 -2.67 -0.04 -17.88
CA GLN A 148 -3.64 -0.85 -18.64
C GLN A 148 -4.20 -0.17 -19.90
N ASP A 149 -4.14 1.17 -19.97
CA ASP A 149 -4.57 1.94 -21.13
C ASP A 149 -3.50 2.00 -22.22
N GLY A 150 -2.36 1.32 -22.02
CA GLY A 150 -1.21 1.32 -22.91
C GLY A 150 -0.29 2.53 -22.75
N SER A 151 -0.60 3.47 -21.86
CA SER A 151 0.32 4.56 -21.54
C SER A 151 1.50 4.06 -20.69
N GLU A 152 2.60 4.81 -20.72
CA GLU A 152 3.77 4.53 -19.89
C GLU A 152 4.22 5.76 -19.11
N SER A 153 4.85 5.54 -17.96
CA SER A 153 5.62 6.57 -17.25
C SER A 153 7.07 6.12 -17.09
N ALA A 154 8.01 6.99 -17.46
CA ALA A 154 9.43 6.83 -17.17
C ALA A 154 9.80 7.47 -15.81
N GLU A 155 11.03 7.23 -15.36
CA GLU A 155 11.63 7.88 -14.19
C GLU A 155 10.85 7.65 -12.89
N VAL A 156 10.53 6.39 -12.62
CA VAL A 156 9.78 5.99 -11.43
C VAL A 156 10.63 6.25 -10.19
N THR A 157 10.16 7.15 -9.33
CA THR A 157 10.78 7.41 -8.01
C THR A 157 9.97 6.85 -6.84
N ILE A 158 8.74 6.45 -7.12
CA ILE A 158 7.81 5.82 -6.19
C ILE A 158 6.79 5.02 -7.01
N LEU A 159 6.49 3.79 -6.59
CA LEU A 159 5.43 3.03 -7.24
C LEU A 159 4.06 3.71 -7.09
N PRO A 160 3.10 3.46 -8.00
CA PRO A 160 1.75 4.00 -7.90
C PRO A 160 1.04 3.62 -6.60
N SER A 161 1.24 2.38 -6.14
CA SER A 161 0.64 1.86 -4.91
C SER A 161 1.48 0.71 -4.33
N ALA A 162 1.17 0.28 -3.10
CA ALA A 162 1.71 -0.95 -2.51
C ALA A 162 0.83 -2.19 -2.75
N PHE A 163 -0.22 -2.07 -3.58
CA PHE A 163 -1.02 -3.21 -4.05
C PHE A 163 -0.30 -3.81 -5.26
N ALA A 164 0.82 -4.47 -5.00
CA ALA A 164 1.68 -5.04 -6.03
C ALA A 164 2.18 -6.43 -5.63
N SER A 165 2.47 -7.29 -6.61
CA SER A 165 3.17 -8.57 -6.46
C SER A 165 4.53 -8.49 -7.14
N LEU A 166 5.48 -9.28 -6.63
CA LEU A 166 6.84 -9.39 -7.14
C LEU A 166 7.07 -10.80 -7.69
N VAL A 167 7.26 -10.94 -9.00
CA VAL A 167 7.67 -12.19 -9.64
C VAL A 167 9.16 -12.13 -9.93
N ASN A 168 9.97 -12.94 -9.25
CA ASN A 168 11.41 -13.01 -9.50
C ASN A 168 11.67 -13.72 -10.84
N GLU A 169 12.38 -13.04 -11.75
CA GLU A 169 12.74 -13.56 -13.06
C GLU A 169 14.15 -14.20 -13.03
N ALA A 170 15.14 -13.44 -12.57
CA ALA A 170 16.54 -13.84 -12.37
C ALA A 170 17.29 -12.72 -11.64
N ASP A 171 18.35 -13.05 -10.89
CA ASP A 171 19.37 -12.10 -10.38
C ASP A 171 18.79 -10.74 -9.93
N GLU A 172 18.02 -10.73 -8.83
CA GLU A 172 17.38 -9.53 -8.27
C GLU A 172 16.57 -8.67 -9.27
N THR A 173 16.12 -9.27 -10.38
CA THR A 173 15.22 -8.68 -11.37
C THR A 173 13.83 -9.28 -11.22
N TYR A 174 12.84 -8.41 -11.19
CA TYR A 174 11.46 -8.74 -10.89
C TYR A 174 10.51 -8.13 -11.90
N THR A 175 9.50 -8.92 -12.30
CA THR A 175 8.29 -8.35 -12.89
C THR A 175 7.34 -7.98 -11.76
N LEU A 176 6.97 -6.69 -11.69
CA LEU A 176 5.97 -6.17 -10.77
C LEU A 176 4.60 -6.16 -11.45
N TYR A 177 3.59 -6.65 -10.76
CA TYR A 177 2.18 -6.52 -11.16
C TYR A 177 1.41 -5.81 -10.07
N GLY A 178 0.82 -4.66 -10.37
CA GLY A 178 0.10 -3.88 -9.38
C GLY A 178 -1.14 -3.20 -9.91
N GLY A 179 -1.81 -2.48 -9.01
CA GLY A 179 -3.04 -1.76 -9.33
C GLY A 179 -3.33 -0.64 -8.35
N GLY A 180 -4.17 0.29 -8.78
CA GLY A 180 -4.51 1.50 -8.06
C GLY A 180 -3.37 2.53 -7.99
N TYR A 181 -3.71 3.68 -7.40
CA TYR A 181 -2.80 4.79 -7.16
C TYR A 181 -3.09 5.39 -5.78
N GLY A 182 -2.06 5.52 -4.95
CA GLY A 182 -2.18 6.04 -3.59
C GLY A 182 -2.10 4.96 -2.50
N HIS A 183 -2.44 5.36 -1.28
CA HIS A 183 -2.23 4.55 -0.07
C HIS A 183 -3.36 3.54 0.23
N GLY A 184 -4.53 3.69 -0.41
CA GLY A 184 -5.65 2.74 -0.30
C GLY A 184 -6.38 2.71 1.05
N LEU A 185 -6.45 3.85 1.75
CA LEU A 185 -7.25 4.00 2.97
C LEU A 185 -8.36 5.02 2.75
N GLY A 186 -9.55 4.74 3.26
CA GLY A 186 -10.73 5.61 3.11
C GLY A 186 -11.33 5.55 1.70
N MET A 187 -11.66 6.72 1.15
CA MET A 187 -12.40 6.82 -0.10
C MET A 187 -11.51 6.82 -1.34
N SER A 188 -11.76 5.89 -2.26
CA SER A 188 -11.21 5.95 -3.62
C SER A 188 -11.92 7.06 -4.39
N GLN A 189 -11.19 8.09 -4.81
CA GLN A 189 -11.76 9.18 -5.61
C GLN A 189 -12.34 8.67 -6.94
N ASN A 190 -11.63 7.74 -7.58
CA ASN A 190 -12.08 7.13 -8.82
C ASN A 190 -13.27 6.19 -8.60
N GLY A 191 -13.26 5.42 -7.51
CA GLY A 191 -14.38 4.58 -7.11
C GLY A 191 -15.63 5.41 -6.81
N ALA A 192 -15.49 6.53 -6.08
CA ALA A 192 -16.57 7.49 -5.83
C ALA A 192 -17.14 8.07 -7.13
N ASN A 193 -16.29 8.42 -8.09
CA ASN A 193 -16.74 8.85 -9.42
C ASN A 193 -17.48 7.73 -10.18
N GLY A 194 -17.03 6.48 -10.08
CA GLY A 194 -17.71 5.32 -10.63
C GLY A 194 -19.09 5.09 -10.02
N LEU A 195 -19.19 5.16 -8.68
CA LEU A 195 -20.46 5.06 -7.94
C LEU A 195 -21.40 6.22 -8.29
N ALA A 196 -20.89 7.45 -8.45
CA ALA A 196 -21.72 8.57 -8.87
C ALA A 196 -22.33 8.35 -10.27
N LYS A 197 -21.58 7.73 -11.19
CA LYS A 197 -22.08 7.37 -12.53
C LYS A 197 -23.18 6.31 -12.52
N THR A 198 -23.31 5.53 -11.44
CA THR A 198 -24.45 4.59 -11.27
C THR A 198 -25.68 5.26 -10.65
N GLY A 199 -25.61 6.56 -10.34
CA GLY A 199 -26.70 7.34 -9.77
C GLY A 199 -26.66 7.49 -8.25
N MET A 200 -25.62 6.97 -7.57
CA MET A 200 -25.46 7.16 -6.13
C MET A 200 -25.19 8.61 -5.78
N ASN A 201 -25.83 9.11 -4.72
CA ASN A 201 -25.58 10.46 -4.23
C ASN A 201 -24.35 10.49 -3.29
N TYR A 202 -23.92 11.68 -2.87
CA TYR A 202 -22.74 11.84 -2.02
C TYR A 202 -22.88 11.15 -0.65
N GLN A 203 -24.09 11.08 -0.09
CA GLN A 203 -24.35 10.42 1.20
C GLN A 203 -24.16 8.91 1.04
N ASP A 204 -24.76 8.32 0.00
CA ASP A 204 -24.61 6.90 -0.31
C ASP A 204 -23.14 6.53 -0.53
N ILE A 205 -22.39 7.37 -1.25
CA ILE A 205 -20.96 7.17 -1.51
C ILE A 205 -20.15 7.26 -0.20
N LEU A 206 -20.44 8.23 0.66
CA LEU A 206 -19.77 8.35 1.95
C LEU A 206 -20.06 7.14 2.84
N HIS A 207 -21.30 6.67 2.91
CA HIS A 207 -21.68 5.46 3.66
C HIS A 207 -21.16 4.17 3.05
N PHE A 208 -20.85 4.18 1.75
CA PHE A 208 -20.16 3.07 1.08
C PHE A 208 -18.71 2.94 1.59
N PHE A 209 -17.96 4.04 1.63
CA PHE A 209 -16.54 4.03 2.03
C PHE A 209 -16.29 4.13 3.54
N TYR A 210 -17.21 4.75 4.28
CA TYR A 210 -17.08 5.02 5.71
C TYR A 210 -18.25 4.38 6.44
N LYS A 211 -18.01 3.23 7.06
CA LYS A 211 -19.01 2.55 7.88
C LYS A 211 -19.23 3.30 9.19
N ASP A 212 -20.48 3.27 9.64
CA ASP A 212 -20.94 3.83 10.91
C ASP A 212 -20.63 5.34 11.10
N VAL A 213 -20.64 6.12 10.01
CA VAL A 213 -20.53 7.58 10.08
C VAL A 213 -21.90 8.26 9.99
N SER A 214 -22.04 9.36 10.73
CA SER A 214 -23.15 10.31 10.60
C SER A 214 -22.70 11.55 9.83
N ILE A 215 -23.54 12.03 8.93
CA ILE A 215 -23.34 13.32 8.25
C ILE A 215 -24.20 14.36 8.99
N THR A 216 -23.56 15.42 9.50
CA THR A 216 -24.23 16.49 10.25
C THR A 216 -23.76 17.86 9.76
N SER A 217 -24.58 18.89 9.96
CA SER A 217 -24.17 20.27 9.74
C SER A 217 -23.21 20.74 10.84
N LEU A 218 -22.23 21.56 10.48
CA LEU A 218 -21.35 22.20 11.47
C LEU A 218 -22.13 23.08 12.46
N THR A 219 -23.30 23.60 12.07
CA THR A 219 -24.18 24.39 12.95
C THR A 219 -24.90 23.57 14.01
N GLU A 220 -25.18 22.30 13.74
CA GLU A 220 -25.81 21.39 14.73
C GLU A 220 -24.78 20.91 15.76
N LYS A 221 -23.51 20.76 15.34
CA LYS A 221 -22.43 20.31 16.22
C LYS A 221 -22.10 21.31 17.33
N SER A 222 -22.35 22.61 17.14
CA SER A 222 -22.20 23.63 18.18
C SER A 222 -23.24 23.54 19.30
N GLU A 223 -24.38 22.89 19.08
CA GLU A 223 -25.39 22.71 20.14
C GLU A 223 -25.03 21.56 21.09
N PHE A 224 -24.34 20.52 20.60
CA PHE A 224 -23.84 19.42 21.42
C PHE A 224 -22.62 19.78 22.27
N ALA A 225 -21.78 20.73 21.82
CA ALA A 225 -20.61 21.17 22.59
C ALA A 225 -20.96 22.12 23.75
N ASN A 226 -22.16 22.71 23.74
CA ASN A 226 -22.60 23.70 24.73
C ASN A 226 -23.55 23.12 25.80
N GLN A 227 -23.81 21.81 25.80
CA GLN A 227 -24.65 21.13 26.80
C GLN A 227 -23.87 20.42 27.90
N ASP A 228 -22.54 20.36 27.82
CA ASP A 228 -21.66 19.72 28.82
C ASP A 228 -21.10 20.71 29.87
N ASP A 229 -21.54 21.99 29.84
CA ASP A 229 -21.03 23.08 30.69
C ASP A 229 -22.08 23.65 31.70
N GLU A 230 -23.21 22.97 31.93
CA GLU A 230 -24.19 23.33 33.01
C GLU A 230 -24.31 22.28 34.11
#